data_AF-A0A2J8JKK7-F1
#
_entry.id   AF-A0A2J8JKK7-F1
#
_cell.length_a   1.000
_cell.length_b   1.000
_cell.length_c   1.000
_cell.angle_alpha   90.00
_cell.angle_beta   90.00
_cell.angle_gamma   90.00
#
_symmetry.space_group_name_H-M   'P 1'
#
loop_
_entity.id
_entity.type
_entity.pdbx_description
1 polymer ?
#
loop_
_entity_poly.entity_id
_entity_poly.type
_entity_poly.pdbx_seq_one_letter_code
_entity_poly.pdbx_strand_id
1 'polypeptide(L)'
;MPYIDESPTMSPQLSARSQGGGDGVSPTPPEGLAPGVEAGKGLEMRKLVLSGFLASEEIYINQLEALLLPMKPLKATATTSQPVLTIQQIETIFYKIQDIYEIHKEFYDNLCPKVQQWDSQVTMGHLFQ
;
A
#
# COMPACT_ATOMS: atom_id res chain seq x y z
N MET A 1 -32.06 19.36 -9.54
CA MET A 1 -31.11 19.37 -8.41
C MET A 1 -29.86 20.08 -8.87
N PRO A 2 -29.50 21.26 -8.32
CA PRO A 2 -28.24 21.92 -8.65
C PRO A 2 -27.08 21.18 -7.96
N TYR A 3 -26.01 20.92 -8.71
CA TYR A 3 -24.79 20.30 -8.23
C TYR A 3 -23.99 21.35 -7.43
N ILE A 4 -23.65 21.05 -6.17
CA ILE A 4 -22.77 21.90 -5.36
C ILE A 4 -21.37 21.33 -5.49
N ASP A 5 -20.46 22.10 -6.08
CA ASP A 5 -19.03 21.83 -6.14
C ASP A 5 -18.40 22.28 -4.82
N GLU A 6 -18.19 21.33 -3.90
CA GLU A 6 -17.52 21.56 -2.61
C GLU A 6 -16.08 21.04 -2.70
N SER A 7 -15.26 21.72 -3.49
CA SER A 7 -13.81 21.48 -3.52
C SER A 7 -13.10 22.52 -2.64
N PRO A 8 -12.39 22.14 -1.56
CA PRO A 8 -11.65 23.11 -0.75
C PRO A 8 -10.38 23.56 -1.50
N THR A 9 -10.34 24.83 -1.91
CA THR A 9 -9.10 25.45 -2.39
C THR A 9 -8.25 25.84 -1.18
N MET A 10 -7.10 25.21 -1.00
CA MET A 10 -6.10 25.62 -0.02
C MET A 10 -4.76 25.74 -0.73
N SER A 11 -4.59 26.84 -1.45
CA SER A 11 -3.27 27.28 -1.92
C SER A 11 -2.63 28.13 -0.83
N PRO A 12 -1.46 27.76 -0.26
CA PRO A 12 -0.73 28.65 0.62
C PRO A 12 -0.06 29.73 -0.24
N GLN A 13 -0.51 30.98 -0.08
CA GLN A 13 0.15 32.14 -0.68
C GLN A 13 1.50 32.37 0.02
N LEU A 14 2.59 32.16 -0.70
CA LEU A 14 3.94 32.51 -0.27
C LEU A 14 4.11 34.03 -0.42
N SER A 15 3.88 34.77 0.66
CA SER A 15 4.14 36.22 0.69
C SER A 15 5.64 36.52 0.56
N ALA A 16 5.93 37.42 -0.36
CA ALA A 16 7.25 37.85 -0.75
C ALA A 16 8.00 38.65 0.33
N ARG A 17 9.31 38.42 0.34
CA ARG A 17 10.41 39.23 0.90
C ARG A 17 10.09 40.73 1.07
N SER A 18 10.28 41.25 2.29
CA SER A 18 10.72 42.63 2.51
C SER A 18 11.86 42.66 3.54
N GLN A 19 13.00 43.21 3.13
CA GLN A 19 14.20 43.45 3.96
C GLN A 19 13.98 44.65 4.89
N GLY A 20 14.48 44.56 6.12
CA GLY A 20 14.66 45.74 6.96
C GLY A 20 15.38 45.43 8.28
N GLY A 21 16.59 45.98 8.44
CA GLY A 21 17.17 46.32 9.74
C GLY A 21 17.93 45.21 10.45
N GLY A 22 19.25 45.36 10.53
CA GLY A 22 20.13 44.44 11.22
C GLY A 22 20.04 44.50 12.74
N ASP A 23 20.25 43.33 13.35
CA ASP A 23 21.16 43.17 14.48
C ASP A 23 21.61 41.70 14.49
N GLY A 24 22.91 41.49 14.67
CA GLY A 24 23.52 40.18 14.65
C GLY A 24 23.07 39.34 15.83
N VAL A 25 22.17 38.40 15.59
CA VAL A 25 22.11 37.16 16.36
C VAL A 25 22.15 36.02 15.35
N SER A 26 23.27 35.32 15.34
CA SER A 26 23.37 34.04 14.63
C SER A 26 22.27 33.14 15.20
N PRO A 27 21.38 32.53 14.40
CA PRO A 27 20.54 31.47 14.91
C PRO A 27 21.49 30.30 15.14
N THR A 28 21.90 30.12 16.39
CA THR A 28 22.47 28.85 16.84
C THR A 28 21.49 27.76 16.38
N PRO A 29 21.92 26.77 15.60
CA PRO A 29 21.10 25.60 15.35
C PRO A 29 20.69 25.04 16.72
N PRO A 30 19.49 24.48 16.89
CA PRO A 30 19.22 23.69 18.08
C PRO A 30 20.20 22.49 18.09
N GLU A 31 21.35 22.67 18.72
CA GLU A 31 22.23 21.61 19.18
C GLU A 31 21.41 20.80 20.18
N GLY A 32 20.96 19.61 19.76
CA GLY A 32 20.31 18.70 20.70
C GLY A 32 19.35 17.66 20.14
N LEU A 33 19.16 17.52 18.82
CA LEU A 33 18.56 16.29 18.31
C LEU A 33 19.63 15.21 18.29
N ALA A 34 19.76 14.51 19.42
CA ALA A 34 20.59 13.33 19.53
C ALA A 34 20.33 12.40 18.34
N PRO A 35 21.38 11.86 17.68
CA PRO A 35 21.23 10.99 16.50
C PRO A 35 20.26 9.81 16.71
N GLY A 36 20.06 9.39 17.97
CA GLY A 36 19.13 8.33 18.34
C GLY A 36 17.63 8.67 18.23
N VAL A 37 17.24 9.94 18.34
CA VAL A 37 15.82 10.35 18.25
C VAL A 37 15.33 10.32 16.80
N GLU A 38 16.17 10.76 15.86
CA GLU A 38 15.86 10.75 14.42
C GLU A 38 15.94 9.33 13.83
N ALA A 39 16.91 8.51 14.27
CA ALA A 39 16.98 7.10 13.88
C ALA A 39 15.76 6.27 14.35
N GLY A 40 15.26 6.54 15.57
CA GLY A 40 14.04 5.91 16.09
C GLY A 40 12.80 6.28 15.30
N LYS A 41 12.65 7.55 14.89
CA LYS A 41 11.52 8.01 14.06
C LYS A 41 11.50 7.32 12.69
N GLY A 42 12.64 7.19 12.03
CA GLY A 42 12.73 6.51 10.72
C GLY A 42 12.34 5.03 10.81
N LEU A 43 12.70 4.37 11.90
CA LEU A 43 12.33 2.97 12.16
C LEU A 43 10.81 2.81 12.36
N GLU A 44 10.19 3.68 13.16
CA GLU A 44 8.75 3.67 13.39
C GLU A 44 7.96 4.02 12.12
N MET A 45 8.42 4.98 11.32
CA MET A 45 7.82 5.30 10.02
C MET A 45 7.87 4.10 9.07
N ARG A 46 9.00 3.40 9.00
CA ARG A 46 9.13 2.19 8.17
C ARG A 46 8.13 1.11 8.60
N LYS A 47 7.98 0.88 9.91
CA LYS A 47 6.98 -0.06 10.45
C LYS A 47 5.57 0.37 10.07
N LEU A 48 5.23 1.65 10.23
CA LEU A 48 3.91 2.19 9.91
C LEU A 48 3.56 1.98 8.43
N VAL A 49 4.50 2.29 7.52
CA VAL A 49 4.31 2.10 6.07
C VAL A 49 4.07 0.64 5.74
N LEU A 50 4.86 -0.29 6.31
CA LEU A 50 4.72 -1.72 6.04
C LEU A 50 3.44 -2.32 6.65
N SER A 51 3.02 -1.84 7.82
CA SER A 51 1.73 -2.21 8.41
C SER A 51 0.57 -1.75 7.52
N GLY A 52 0.63 -0.53 7.00
CA GLY A 52 -0.35 -0.02 6.04
C GLY A 52 -0.38 -0.85 4.75
N PHE A 53 0.79 -1.22 4.24
CA PHE A 53 0.92 -2.11 3.09
C PHE A 53 0.26 -3.47 3.35
N LEU A 54 0.57 -4.13 4.48
CA LEU A 54 -0.04 -5.41 4.84
C LEU A 54 -1.56 -5.30 4.94
N ALA A 55 -2.09 -4.23 5.52
CA ALA A 55 -3.54 -4.03 5.61
C ALA A 55 -4.18 -3.93 4.21
N SER A 56 -3.57 -3.20 3.28
CA SER A 56 -4.06 -3.15 1.90
C SER A 56 -3.94 -4.49 1.18
N GLU A 57 -2.85 -5.22 1.44
CA GLU A 57 -2.56 -6.51 0.83
C GLU A 57 -3.55 -7.59 1.28
N GLU A 58 -3.91 -7.61 2.57
CA GLU A 58 -4.94 -8.49 3.12
C GLU A 58 -6.30 -8.27 2.43
N ILE A 59 -6.69 -7.01 2.24
CA ILE A 59 -7.92 -6.66 1.52
C ILE A 59 -7.86 -7.14 0.07
N TYR A 60 -6.72 -6.92 -0.61
CA TYR A 60 -6.53 -7.33 -1.99
C TYR A 60 -6.59 -8.85 -2.17
N ILE A 61 -5.92 -9.61 -1.29
CA ILE A 61 -5.97 -11.08 -1.28
C ILE A 61 -7.40 -11.58 -1.07
N ASN A 62 -8.15 -10.98 -0.14
CA ASN A 62 -9.56 -11.34 0.10
C ASN A 62 -10.43 -11.10 -1.15
N GLN A 63 -10.18 -10.03 -1.91
CA GLN A 63 -10.86 -9.76 -3.17
C GLN A 63 -10.51 -10.79 -4.26
N LEU A 64 -9.23 -11.18 -4.36
CA LEU A 64 -8.80 -12.24 -5.28
C LEU A 64 -9.44 -13.60 -4.94
N GLU A 65 -9.50 -13.95 -3.65
CA GLU A 65 -10.18 -15.16 -3.19
C GLU A 65 -11.67 -15.14 -3.55
N ALA A 66 -12.33 -13.98 -3.38
CA ALA A 66 -13.73 -13.80 -3.78
C ALA A 66 -13.96 -14.00 -5.29
N LEU A 67 -12.96 -13.69 -6.15
CA LEU A 67 -13.02 -13.97 -7.59
C LEU A 67 -12.79 -15.46 -7.91
N LEU A 68 -11.98 -16.17 -7.12
CA LEU A 68 -11.75 -17.61 -7.30
C LEU A 68 -12.99 -18.45 -6.95
N LEU A 69 -13.83 -17.98 -6.02
CA LEU A 69 -15.06 -18.67 -5.60
C LEU A 69 -16.03 -18.95 -6.76
N PRO A 70 -16.48 -17.97 -7.56
CA PRO A 70 -17.35 -18.24 -8.72
C PRO A 70 -16.62 -18.93 -9.86
N MET A 71 -15.30 -18.77 -10.01
CA MET A 71 -14.54 -19.41 -11.09
C MET A 71 -14.63 -20.95 -11.03
N LYS A 72 -14.51 -21.55 -9.84
CA LYS A 72 -14.52 -23.02 -9.65
C LYS A 72 -15.79 -23.69 -10.22
N PRO A 73 -17.02 -23.31 -9.80
CA PRO A 73 -18.24 -23.89 -10.36
C PRO A 73 -18.47 -23.51 -11.83
N LEU A 74 -18.04 -22.32 -12.28
CA LEU A 74 -18.12 -21.95 -13.70
C LEU A 74 -17.27 -22.90 -14.56
N LYS A 75 -16.01 -23.18 -14.17
CA LYS A 75 -15.17 -24.15 -14.87
C LYS A 75 -15.77 -25.55 -14.86
N ALA A 76 -16.30 -25.99 -13.71
CA ALA A 76 -16.91 -27.32 -13.58
C ALA A 76 -18.15 -27.53 -14.45
N THR A 77 -18.93 -26.46 -14.70
CA THR A 77 -20.16 -26.52 -15.49
C THR A 77 -19.95 -26.28 -16.99
N ALA A 78 -18.76 -25.80 -17.40
CA ALA A 78 -18.44 -25.49 -18.79
C ALA A 78 -18.47 -26.69 -19.75
N THR A 79 -18.38 -27.93 -19.23
CA THR A 79 -18.44 -29.18 -20.03
C THR A 79 -19.83 -29.83 -20.02
N THR A 80 -20.82 -29.20 -19.40
CA THR A 80 -22.20 -29.70 -19.38
C THR A 80 -22.90 -29.37 -20.69
N SER A 81 -24.07 -29.97 -20.93
CA SER A 81 -24.84 -29.75 -22.16
C SER A 81 -25.43 -28.33 -22.29
N GLN A 82 -25.47 -27.55 -21.20
CA GLN A 82 -25.99 -26.18 -21.18
C GLN A 82 -25.10 -25.27 -20.30
N PRO A 83 -23.90 -24.94 -20.77
CA PRO A 83 -23.02 -24.06 -20.01
C PRO A 83 -23.48 -22.60 -20.13
N VAL A 84 -23.40 -21.84 -19.03
CA VAL A 84 -23.65 -20.39 -19.04
C VAL A 84 -22.54 -19.64 -19.77
N LEU A 85 -21.29 -20.09 -19.58
CA LEU A 85 -20.09 -19.57 -20.23
C LEU A 85 -19.25 -20.72 -20.76
N THR A 86 -18.59 -20.51 -21.90
CA THR A 86 -17.62 -21.48 -22.43
C THR A 86 -16.33 -21.45 -21.61
N ILE A 87 -15.55 -22.53 -21.67
CA ILE A 87 -14.25 -22.61 -20.98
C ILE A 87 -13.31 -21.45 -21.40
N GLN A 88 -13.31 -21.08 -22.68
CA GLN A 88 -12.50 -19.99 -23.21
C GLN A 88 -12.91 -18.62 -22.64
N GLN A 89 -14.22 -18.37 -22.49
CA GLN A 89 -14.71 -17.14 -21.86
C GLN A 89 -14.28 -17.08 -20.40
N ILE A 90 -14.38 -18.20 -19.67
CA ILE A 90 -13.96 -18.28 -18.27
C ILE A 90 -12.45 -18.03 -18.14
N GLU A 91 -11.63 -18.66 -18.98
CA GLU A 91 -10.18 -18.45 -18.97
C GLU A 91 -9.77 -17.01 -19.33
N THR A 92 -10.55 -16.35 -20.19
CA THR A 92 -10.32 -14.94 -20.54
C THR A 92 -10.72 -14.01 -19.39
N ILE A 93 -11.88 -14.23 -18.76
CA ILE A 93 -12.39 -13.39 -17.66
C ILE A 93 -11.52 -13.54 -16.41
N PHE A 94 -11.15 -14.76 -16.05
CA PHE A 94 -10.34 -15.07 -14.86
C PHE A 94 -8.85 -15.25 -15.18
N TYR A 95 -8.38 -14.60 -16.25
CA TYR A 95 -6.99 -14.74 -16.68
C TYR A 95 -6.04 -14.38 -15.54
N LYS A 96 -5.16 -15.33 -15.19
CA LYS A 96 -4.11 -15.19 -14.17
C LYS A 96 -4.55 -14.90 -12.73
N ILE A 97 -5.84 -14.93 -12.40
CA ILE A 97 -6.32 -14.63 -11.04
C ILE A 97 -5.72 -15.57 -10.00
N GLN A 98 -5.58 -16.87 -10.29
CA GLN A 98 -4.95 -17.85 -9.39
C GLN A 98 -3.47 -17.52 -9.15
N ASP A 99 -2.70 -17.32 -10.21
CA ASP A 99 -1.27 -16.98 -10.14
C ASP A 99 -1.05 -15.68 -9.33
N ILE A 100 -1.88 -14.65 -9.59
CA ILE A 100 -1.80 -13.38 -8.86
C ILE A 100 -2.11 -13.58 -7.37
N TYR A 101 -3.17 -14.34 -7.04
CA TYR A 101 -3.50 -14.67 -5.65
C TYR A 101 -2.33 -15.33 -4.94
N GLU A 102 -1.69 -16.32 -5.57
CA GLU A 102 -0.59 -17.06 -4.96
C GLU A 102 0.63 -16.17 -4.71
N ILE A 103 1.02 -15.35 -5.69
CA ILE A 103 2.16 -14.42 -5.56
C ILE A 103 1.93 -13.44 -4.42
N HIS A 104 0.75 -12.81 -4.36
CA HIS A 104 0.41 -11.83 -3.34
C HIS A 104 0.26 -12.47 -1.95
N LYS A 105 -0.32 -13.66 -1.88
CA LYS A 105 -0.44 -14.41 -0.63
C LYS A 105 0.92 -14.84 -0.09
N GLU A 106 1.79 -15.36 -0.94
CA GLU A 106 3.17 -15.70 -0.57
C GLU A 106 3.94 -14.47 -0.08
N PHE A 107 3.82 -13.34 -0.79
CA PHE A 107 4.43 -12.08 -0.37
C PHE A 107 3.94 -11.64 1.01
N TYR A 108 2.62 -11.63 1.22
CA TYR A 108 2.00 -11.27 2.50
C TYR A 108 2.48 -12.18 3.64
N ASP A 109 2.44 -13.49 3.43
CA ASP A 109 2.81 -14.49 4.45
C ASP A 109 4.29 -14.37 4.83
N ASN A 110 5.17 -13.98 3.89
CA ASN A 110 6.59 -13.72 4.14
C ASN A 110 6.87 -12.38 4.84
N LEU A 111 6.05 -11.35 4.60
CA LEU A 111 6.23 -10.02 5.17
C LEU A 111 5.59 -9.86 6.56
N CYS A 112 4.39 -10.42 6.75
CA CYS A 112 3.59 -10.31 7.98
C CYS A 112 4.38 -10.61 9.27
N PRO A 113 5.07 -11.76 9.41
CA PRO A 113 5.80 -12.07 10.63
C PRO A 113 6.96 -11.08 10.89
N LYS A 114 7.59 -10.54 9.84
CA LYS A 114 8.69 -9.57 9.96
C LYS A 114 8.21 -8.21 10.46
N VAL A 115 6.97 -7.82 10.11
CA VAL A 115 6.35 -6.57 10.59
C VAL A 115 5.80 -6.73 12.00
N GLN A 116 5.23 -7.89 12.34
CA GLN A 116 4.75 -8.21 13.68
C GLN A 116 5.89 -8.33 14.70
N GLN A 117 6.93 -9.08 14.35
CA GLN A 117 8.16 -9.22 15.15
C GLN A 117 9.22 -8.23 14.65
N TRP A 118 8.93 -6.95 14.86
CA TRP A 118 9.72 -5.86 14.32
C TRP A 118 11.14 -5.83 14.91
N ASP A 119 12.15 -6.04 14.06
CA ASP A 119 13.57 -5.90 14.38
C ASP A 119 14.27 -4.98 13.36
N SER A 120 15.00 -3.99 13.90
CA SER A 120 15.81 -3.02 13.17
C SER A 120 16.85 -3.62 12.21
N GLN A 121 17.29 -4.87 12.44
CA GLN A 121 18.27 -5.55 11.59
C GLN A 121 17.66 -6.27 10.37
N VAL A 122 16.33 -6.35 10.29
CA VAL A 122 15.66 -7.11 9.22
C VAL A 122 15.67 -6.31 7.90
N THR A 123 16.30 -6.90 6.89
CA THR A 123 16.23 -6.43 5.51
C THR A 123 15.02 -7.06 4.81
N MET A 124 14.22 -6.24 4.13
CA MET A 124 12.97 -6.67 3.48
C MET A 124 12.96 -6.41 1.97
N GLY A 125 13.99 -5.75 1.43
CA GLY A 125 14.05 -5.40 0.01
C GLY A 125 14.00 -6.61 -0.93
N HIS A 126 14.53 -7.76 -0.51
CA HIS A 126 14.48 -9.01 -1.29
C HIS A 126 13.07 -9.54 -1.54
N LEU A 127 12.08 -9.13 -0.74
CA LEU A 127 10.69 -9.54 -0.94
C LEU A 127 10.04 -8.81 -2.13
N PHE A 128 10.60 -7.69 -2.57
CA PHE A 128 10.05 -6.84 -3.62
C PHE A 128 10.77 -6.97 -4.97
N GLN A 129 11.57 -8.02 -5.16
CA GLN A 129 12.36 -8.28 -6.37
C GLN A 129 11.68 -9.29 -7.28
#